data_AF-A0A259SWG5-F1
#
_entry.id   AF-A0A259SWG5-F1
#
_cell.length_a   1.000
_cell.length_b   1.000
_cell.length_c   1.000
_cell.angle_alpha   90.00
_cell.angle_beta   90.00
_cell.angle_gamma   90.00
#
_symmetry.space_group_name_H-M   'P 1'
#
loop_
_entity.id
_entity.type
_entity.pdbx_description
1 polymer ?
#
loop_
_entity_poly.entity_id
_entity_poly.type
_entity_poly.pdbx_seq_one_letter_code
_entity_poly.pdbx_strand_id
1 'polypeptide(L)'
;MLSRVGGSVPLYSTSIGKAVLAQFSDEEVQQILQRTGMRQITPGTHRTLGSLLADLDATRKRGWAIDEGENEVGLRCVGASIVDAGGRAFGGVSVSALEFEMPNSRLAPVAADVTEAAREISASLSAA
;
A
#
# COMPACT_ATOMS: atom_id res chain seq x y z
N MET A 1 -12.48 1.50 -10.70
CA MET A 1 -11.62 0.46 -11.31
C MET A 1 -12.19 -0.89 -10.93
N LEU A 2 -12.43 -1.78 -11.89
CA LEU A 2 -12.84 -3.15 -11.58
C LEU A 2 -11.60 -3.96 -11.19
N SER A 3 -11.51 -4.34 -9.91
CA SER A 3 -10.50 -5.29 -9.45
C SER A 3 -10.81 -6.68 -10.01
N ARG A 4 -9.79 -7.36 -10.53
CA ARG A 4 -9.89 -8.74 -11.02
C ARG A 4 -8.59 -9.48 -10.75
N VAL A 5 -8.69 -10.79 -10.56
CA VAL A 5 -7.52 -11.67 -10.52
C VAL A 5 -6.74 -11.54 -11.84
N GLY A 6 -5.41 -11.42 -11.73
CA GLY A 6 -4.53 -11.15 -12.87
C GLY A 6 -4.56 -9.71 -13.38
N GLY A 7 -5.25 -8.80 -12.68
CA GLY A 7 -5.16 -7.36 -12.93
C GLY A 7 -3.87 -6.74 -12.39
N SER A 8 -3.48 -5.60 -12.97
CA SER A 8 -2.33 -4.82 -12.50
C SER A 8 -2.81 -3.50 -11.91
N VAL A 9 -2.16 -3.07 -10.83
CA VAL A 9 -2.39 -1.76 -10.21
C VAL A 9 -1.07 -1.01 -10.00
N PRO A 10 -1.06 0.33 -10.00
CA PRO A 10 0.15 1.10 -9.78
C PRO A 10 0.60 1.00 -8.31
N LEU A 11 1.92 0.88 -8.11
CA LEU A 11 2.49 0.76 -6.76
C LEU A 11 2.36 2.05 -5.94
N TYR A 12 2.47 3.21 -6.58
CA TYR A 12 2.53 4.50 -5.89
C TYR A 12 1.17 5.08 -5.48
N SER A 13 0.06 4.56 -6.01
CA SER A 13 -1.28 5.12 -5.79
C SER A 13 -2.20 4.21 -4.99
N THR A 14 -1.85 2.94 -4.80
CA THR A 14 -2.68 1.96 -4.08
C THR A 14 -2.13 1.68 -2.69
N SER A 15 -3.01 1.36 -1.73
CA SER A 15 -2.57 1.01 -0.38
C SER A 15 -1.66 -0.24 -0.38
N ILE A 16 -2.03 -1.28 -1.12
CA ILE A 16 -1.21 -2.49 -1.26
C ILE A 16 0.16 -2.18 -1.88
N GLY A 17 0.19 -1.34 -2.92
CA GLY A 17 1.41 -0.96 -3.61
C GLY A 17 2.35 -0.14 -2.73
N LYS A 18 1.81 0.83 -2.00
CA LYS A 18 2.59 1.64 -1.06
C LYS A 18 3.09 0.82 0.12
N ALA A 19 2.31 -0.14 0.61
CA ALA A 19 2.78 -1.08 1.63
C ALA A 19 3.99 -1.90 1.12
N VAL A 20 3.95 -2.36 -0.13
CA VAL A 20 5.09 -3.05 -0.77
C VAL A 20 6.30 -2.10 -0.92
N LEU A 21 6.11 -0.90 -1.48
CA LEU A 21 7.18 0.08 -1.67
C LEU A 21 7.83 0.49 -0.34
N ALA A 22 7.08 0.51 0.76
CA ALA A 22 7.60 0.85 2.08
C ALA A 22 8.66 -0.15 2.59
N GLN A 23 8.74 -1.36 2.05
CA GLN A 23 9.77 -2.35 2.40
C GLN A 23 11.11 -2.14 1.65
N PHE A 24 11.15 -1.21 0.71
CA PHE A 24 12.35 -0.86 -0.05
C PHE A 24 13.00 0.42 0.50
N SER A 25 14.29 0.61 0.21
CA SER A 25 14.95 1.90 0.46
C SER A 25 14.40 3.00 -0.45
N ASP A 26 14.60 4.26 -0.07
CA ASP A 26 14.13 5.38 -0.88
C ASP A 26 14.83 5.40 -2.27
N GLU A 27 16.09 4.96 -2.34
CA GLU A 27 16.82 4.80 -3.61
C GLU A 27 16.20 3.71 -4.49
N GLU A 28 15.85 2.56 -3.92
CA GLU A 28 15.19 1.47 -4.65
C GLU A 28 13.80 1.90 -5.14
N VAL A 29 13.02 2.59 -4.30
CA VAL A 29 11.72 3.17 -4.70
C VAL A 29 11.90 4.13 -5.87
N GLN A 30 12.89 5.03 -5.80
CA GLN A 30 13.20 5.95 -6.89
C GLN A 30 13.52 5.20 -8.18
N GLN A 31 14.36 4.16 -8.14
CA GLN A 31 14.71 3.36 -9.30
C GLN A 31 13.49 2.64 -9.91
N ILE A 32 12.60 2.09 -9.06
CA ILE A 32 11.35 1.46 -9.48
C ILE A 32 10.47 2.48 -10.22
N LEU A 33 10.32 3.68 -9.68
CA LEU A 33 9.45 4.72 -10.26
C LEU A 33 10.04 5.39 -11.49
N GLN A 34 11.37 5.47 -11.61
CA GLN A 34 12.02 5.89 -12.86
C GLN A 34 11.71 4.93 -14.02
N ARG A 35 11.58 3.63 -13.73
CA ARG A 35 11.27 2.60 -14.73
C ARG A 35 9.78 2.49 -15.05
N THR A 36 8.93 2.62 -14.04
CA THR A 36 7.48 2.38 -14.16
C THR A 36 6.67 3.65 -14.40
N GLY A 37 7.24 4.81 -14.07
CA GLY A 37 6.56 6.11 -14.11
C GLY A 37 5.64 6.33 -12.92
N MET A 38 5.33 7.60 -12.66
CA MET A 38 4.45 8.03 -11.58
C MET A 38 3.42 9.03 -12.13
N ARG A 39 2.48 8.51 -12.92
CA ARG A 39 1.44 9.31 -13.56
C ARG A 39 0.40 9.73 -12.53
N GLN A 40 -0.10 10.96 -12.64
CA GLN A 40 -1.26 11.37 -11.88
C GLN A 40 -2.54 10.64 -12.35
N ILE A 41 -3.21 9.91 -11.45
CA ILE A 41 -4.43 9.13 -11.74
C ILE A 41 -5.67 9.91 -11.31
N THR A 42 -5.61 10.51 -10.13
CA THR A 42 -6.64 11.35 -9.53
C THR A 42 -6.03 12.68 -9.06
N PRO A 43 -6.85 13.65 -8.65
CA PRO A 43 -6.35 14.86 -7.98
C PRO A 43 -5.56 14.57 -6.69
N GLY A 44 -5.87 13.46 -6.01
CA GLY A 44 -5.23 13.03 -4.76
C GLY A 44 -3.91 12.27 -4.94
N THR A 45 -3.61 11.75 -6.15
CA THR A 45 -2.35 11.03 -6.40
C THR A 45 -1.13 11.90 -6.08
N HIS A 46 -0.15 11.32 -5.38
CA HIS A 46 1.16 11.94 -5.16
C HIS A 46 1.77 12.47 -6.45
N ARG A 47 2.15 13.75 -6.47
CA ARG A 47 2.67 14.44 -7.67
C ARG A 47 4.18 14.45 -7.78
N THR A 48 4.86 14.15 -6.68
CA THR A 48 6.32 14.21 -6.59
C THR A 48 6.85 12.98 -5.89
N LEU A 49 8.09 12.60 -6.22
CA LEU A 49 8.77 11.54 -5.49
C LEU A 49 8.85 11.87 -4.00
N GLY A 50 9.18 13.13 -3.65
CA GLY A 50 9.26 13.56 -2.25
C GLY A 50 7.96 13.40 -1.47
N SER A 51 6.80 13.70 -2.06
CA SER A 51 5.51 13.53 -1.38
C SER A 51 5.18 12.05 -1.15
N LEU A 52 5.49 11.19 -2.13
CA LEU A 52 5.34 9.75 -1.98
C LEU A 52 6.30 9.19 -0.91
N LEU A 53 7.59 9.57 -0.94
CA LEU A 53 8.57 9.10 0.04
C LEU A 53 8.18 9.49 1.48
N ALA A 54 7.62 10.69 1.69
CA ALA A 54 7.11 11.10 3.00
C ALA A 54 5.95 10.20 3.48
N ASP A 55 5.05 9.80 2.59
CA ASP A 55 3.96 8.86 2.90
C ASP A 55 4.48 7.43 3.12
N LEU A 56 5.49 7.00 2.37
CA LEU A 56 6.15 5.72 2.60
C LEU A 56 6.87 5.69 3.95
N ASP A 57 7.52 6.78 4.37
CA ASP A 57 8.11 6.91 5.71
C ASP A 57 7.03 6.82 6.82
N ALA A 58 5.89 7.50 6.64
CA ALA A 58 4.76 7.37 7.55
C ALA A 58 4.22 5.92 7.59
N THR A 59 4.15 5.27 6.44
CA THR A 59 3.75 3.87 6.27
C THR A 59 4.69 2.92 7.00
N ARG A 60 6.01 3.10 6.88
CA ARG A 60 7.03 2.32 7.63
C ARG A 60 6.86 2.48 9.14
N LYS A 61 6.62 3.70 9.62
CA LYS A 61 6.46 3.99 11.06
C LYS A 61 5.20 3.38 11.66
N ARG A 62 4.07 3.40 10.93
CA ARG A 62 2.78 2.89 11.42
C ARG A 62 2.54 1.40 11.11
N GLY A 63 3.30 0.82 10.18
CA GLY A 63 3.21 -0.60 9.80
C GLY A 63 2.15 -0.95 8.75
N TRP A 64 1.45 0.04 8.21
CA TRP A 64 0.40 -0.12 7.19
C TRP A 64 0.33 1.09 6.28
N ALA A 65 -0.27 0.96 5.11
CA ALA A 65 -0.45 2.00 4.11
C ALA A 65 -1.92 2.38 3.97
N ILE A 66 -2.18 3.62 3.57
CA ILE A 66 -3.52 4.14 3.26
C ILE A 66 -3.53 4.66 1.84
N ASP A 67 -4.59 4.44 1.08
CA ASP A 67 -4.89 5.15 -0.16
C ASP A 67 -6.16 5.96 0.10
N GLU A 68 -6.06 7.29 0.07
CA GLU A 68 -7.18 8.22 0.30
C GLU A 68 -7.68 8.82 -1.03
N GLY A 69 -7.98 7.93 -1.97
CA GLY A 69 -8.49 8.28 -3.29
C GLY A 69 -7.40 8.67 -4.29
N GLU A 70 -6.17 8.24 -4.04
CA GLU A 70 -5.01 8.42 -4.92
C GLU A 70 -5.10 7.56 -6.17
N ASN A 71 -5.67 6.35 -6.07
CA ASN A 71 -5.91 5.47 -7.22
C ASN A 71 -7.30 5.67 -7.82
N GLU A 72 -8.30 5.98 -7.00
CA GLU A 72 -9.69 6.16 -7.44
C GLU A 72 -10.44 7.10 -6.51
N VAL A 73 -11.05 8.15 -7.08
CA VAL A 73 -11.76 9.17 -6.30
C VAL A 73 -12.90 8.56 -5.49
N GLY A 74 -12.96 8.89 -4.20
CA GLY A 74 -14.03 8.45 -3.29
C GLY A 74 -13.83 7.04 -2.71
N LEU A 75 -12.73 6.37 -3.04
CA LEU A 75 -12.32 5.15 -2.36
C LEU A 75 -11.32 5.44 -1.25
N ARG A 76 -11.38 4.61 -0.21
CA ARG A 76 -10.36 4.53 0.81
C ARG A 76 -9.93 3.10 1.00
N CYS A 77 -8.62 2.87 0.96
CA CYS A 77 -8.06 1.54 1.13
C CYS A 77 -7.01 1.54 2.23
N VAL A 78 -6.94 0.45 2.98
CA VAL A 78 -5.90 0.18 3.99
C VAL A 78 -5.17 -1.09 3.59
N GLY A 79 -3.84 -1.08 3.58
CA GLY A 79 -3.02 -2.19 3.10
C GLY A 79 -1.82 -2.46 4.00
N ALA A 80 -1.36 -3.71 4.02
CA ALA A 80 -0.15 -4.11 4.71
C ALA A 80 0.68 -5.04 3.82
N SER A 81 2.00 -5.00 4.00
CA SER A 81 2.95 -5.83 3.24
C SER A 81 3.03 -7.22 3.83
N ILE A 82 3.05 -8.22 2.96
CA ILE A 82 3.41 -9.60 3.27
C ILE A 82 4.90 -9.74 2.97
N VAL A 83 5.67 -10.24 3.92
CA VAL A 83 7.13 -10.33 3.81
C VAL A 83 7.63 -11.78 3.86
N ASP A 84 8.77 -12.04 3.22
CA ASP A 84 9.49 -13.32 3.32
C ASP A 84 10.27 -13.42 4.64
N ALA A 85 10.89 -14.58 4.89
CA ALA A 85 11.71 -14.82 6.09
C ALA A 85 12.91 -13.87 6.22
N GLY A 86 13.33 -13.23 5.11
CA GLY A 86 14.39 -12.21 5.08
C GLY A 86 13.86 -10.79 5.28
N GLY A 87 12.57 -10.61 5.54
CA GLY A 87 11.93 -9.31 5.72
C GLY A 87 11.69 -8.54 4.42
N ARG A 88 11.84 -9.16 3.25
CA ARG A 88 11.58 -8.51 1.96
C ARG A 88 10.12 -8.66 1.59
N ALA A 89 9.53 -7.62 0.97
CA ALA A 89 8.16 -7.70 0.48
C ALA A 89 7.99 -8.84 -0.55
N PHE A 90 7.15 -9.81 -0.21
CA PHE A 90 6.65 -10.84 -1.12
C PHE A 90 5.36 -10.38 -1.83
N GLY A 91 4.54 -9.57 -1.16
CA GLY A 91 3.29 -9.04 -1.67
C GLY A 91 2.58 -8.15 -0.65
N GLY A 92 1.26 -8.09 -0.70
CA GLY A 92 0.47 -7.38 0.29
C GLY A 92 -0.99 -7.82 0.31
N VAL A 93 -1.71 -7.35 1.32
CA VAL A 93 -3.16 -7.53 1.48
C VAL A 93 -3.78 -6.18 1.81
N SER A 94 -5.00 -5.94 1.35
CA SER A 94 -5.70 -4.68 1.60
C SER A 94 -7.21 -4.86 1.70
N VAL A 95 -7.85 -3.95 2.43
CA VAL A 95 -9.30 -3.74 2.44
C VAL A 95 -9.61 -2.42 1.75
N SER A 96 -10.62 -2.42 0.89
CA SER A 96 -11.10 -1.25 0.13
C SER A 96 -12.56 -1.00 0.45
N ALA A 97 -12.94 0.25 0.65
CA ALA A 97 -14.32 0.67 0.84
C ALA A 97 -14.56 2.06 0.24
N LEU A 98 -15.83 2.48 0.16
CA LEU A 98 -16.14 3.87 -0.10
C LEU A 98 -15.64 4.72 1.08
N GLU A 99 -15.17 5.94 0.80
CA GLU A 99 -14.58 6.81 1.82
C GLU A 99 -15.52 7.04 3.03
N PHE A 100 -16.82 7.20 2.77
CA PHE A 100 -17.81 7.41 3.82
C PHE A 100 -18.12 6.14 4.65
N GLU A 101 -17.78 4.95 4.15
CA GLU A 101 -17.93 3.67 4.87
C GLU A 101 -16.73 3.39 5.78
N MET A 102 -15.58 4.02 5.50
CA MET A 102 -14.35 3.92 6.29
C MET A 102 -13.89 5.31 6.78
N PRO A 103 -14.68 5.99 7.64
CA PRO A 103 -14.25 7.24 8.24
C PRO A 103 -12.98 7.05 9.09
N ASN A 104 -12.34 8.14 9.50
CA ASN A 104 -11.07 8.08 10.24
C ASN A 104 -11.13 7.22 11.52
N SER A 105 -12.29 7.16 12.19
CA SER A 105 -12.51 6.29 13.36
C SER A 105 -12.42 4.79 13.06
N ARG A 106 -12.58 4.39 11.79
CA ARG A 106 -12.47 3.00 11.32
C ARG A 106 -11.08 2.63 10.83
N LEU A 107 -10.17 3.60 10.64
CA LEU A 107 -8.83 3.32 10.13
C LEU A 107 -8.02 2.43 11.05
N ALA A 108 -7.94 2.77 12.34
CA ALA A 108 -7.18 1.99 13.31
C ALA A 108 -7.65 0.52 13.43
N PRO A 109 -8.96 0.21 13.60
CA PRO A 109 -9.39 -1.18 13.67
C PRO A 109 -9.18 -1.93 12.34
N VAL A 110 -9.48 -1.32 11.19
CA VAL A 110 -9.24 -1.97 9.89
C VAL A 110 -7.75 -2.23 9.67
N ALA A 111 -6.88 -1.28 10.03
CA ALA A 111 -5.44 -1.45 9.94
C ALA A 111 -4.94 -2.58 10.84
N ALA A 112 -5.49 -2.74 12.04
CA ALA A 112 -5.15 -3.86 12.91
C ALA A 112 -5.50 -5.21 12.26
N ASP A 113 -6.72 -5.35 11.74
CA ASP A 113 -7.17 -6.58 11.07
C ASP A 113 -6.32 -6.91 9.83
N VAL A 114 -6.03 -5.91 8.99
CA VAL A 114 -5.23 -6.07 7.77
C VAL A 114 -3.78 -6.42 8.09
N THR A 115 -3.21 -5.80 9.13
CA THR A 115 -1.82 -6.07 9.54
C THR A 115 -1.71 -7.46 10.16
N GLU A 116 -2.68 -7.89 10.96
CA GLU A 116 -2.70 -9.26 11.52
C GLU A 116 -2.81 -10.30 10.40
N ALA A 117 -3.71 -10.11 9.43
CA ALA A 117 -3.82 -10.99 8.28
C ALA A 117 -2.50 -11.06 7.48
N ALA A 118 -1.84 -9.92 7.25
CA ALA A 118 -0.54 -9.89 6.57
C ALA A 118 0.53 -10.67 7.34
N ARG A 119 0.53 -10.58 8.68
CA ARG A 119 1.45 -11.30 9.56
C ARG A 119 1.23 -12.80 9.51
N GLU A 120 -0.02 -13.26 9.60
CA GLU A 120 -0.37 -14.68 9.51
C GLU A 120 0.05 -15.29 8.17
N ILE A 121 -0.19 -14.58 7.06
CA ILE A 121 0.25 -15.00 5.74
C ILE A 121 1.78 -15.06 5.66
N SER A 122 2.48 -14.03 6.15
CA SER A 122 3.96 -13.99 6.16
C SER A 122 4.56 -15.16 6.95
N ALA A 123 3.95 -15.51 8.09
CA ALA A 123 4.36 -16.66 8.90
C ALA A 123 4.19 -17.98 8.14
N SER A 124 3.08 -18.13 7.41
CA SER A 124 2.83 -19.34 6.60
C SER A 124 3.85 -19.52 5.46
N LEU A 125 4.32 -18.41 4.87
CA LEU A 125 5.32 -18.42 3.79
C LEU A 125 6.74 -18.73 4.29
N SER A 126 7.03 -18.41 5.54
CA SER A 126 8.34 -18.64 6.17
C SER A 126 8.50 -20.05 6.74
N ALA A 127 7.40 -20.81 6.82
CA ALA A 127 7.39 -22.20 7.29
C ALA A 127 7.58 -23.24 6.17
N ALA A 128 7.78 -22.79 4.93
CA ALA A 128 8.04 -23.62 3.74
C ALA A 128 9.50 -23.49 3.29
#